data_AF-Q9HSB7-F1
#
_entry.id   AF-Q9HSB7-F1
#
_cell.length_a   1.000
_cell.length_b   1.000
_cell.length_c   1.000
_cell.angle_alpha   90.00
_cell.angle_beta   90.00
_cell.angle_gamma   90.00
#
_symmetry.space_group_name_H-M   'P 1'
#
loop_
_entity.id
_entity.type
_entity.pdbx_description
1 polymer ?
#
loop_
_entity_poly.entity_id
_entity_poly.type
_entity_poly.pdbx_seq_one_letter_code
_entity_poly.pdbx_strand_id
1 'polypeptide(L)'
;MEAARGLKRTGAADAWHTRSGRFIRRWRRSCGMATREGEQSFLADRMPLPVDAAQSLSWALGSEIAAEKPECARLEHADWSCSVTVFEATPNTVIARFRTAVGRESFFGLARADVEDVLARAPGGWQVTDAER
;
A
#
# COMPACT_ATOMS: atom_id res chain seq x y z
N MET A 1 -10.02 -50.94 -39.77
CA MET A 1 -10.10 -49.48 -39.61
C MET A 1 -9.66 -49.18 -38.18
N GLU A 2 -8.36 -49.10 -37.86
CA GLU A 2 -7.36 -48.10 -38.31
C GLU A 2 -7.90 -46.67 -38.19
N ALA A 3 -7.24 -45.66 -37.64
CA ALA A 3 -6.07 -45.51 -36.80
C ALA A 3 -6.01 -44.04 -36.33
N ALA A 4 -5.21 -43.81 -35.30
CA ALA A 4 -4.74 -42.57 -34.69
C ALA A 4 -4.52 -41.32 -35.57
N ARG A 5 -4.59 -40.15 -34.91
CA ARG A 5 -3.65 -38.98 -34.90
C ARG A 5 -4.46 -37.70 -34.58
N GLY A 6 -4.07 -36.72 -33.76
CA GLY A 6 -2.87 -36.39 -32.96
C GLY A 6 -3.21 -35.12 -32.13
N LEU A 7 -2.73 -34.97 -30.88
CA LEU A 7 -1.51 -34.18 -30.52
C LEU A 7 -1.70 -32.66 -30.82
N LYS A 8 -1.65 -31.68 -29.90
CA LYS A 8 -0.69 -31.40 -28.80
C LYS A 8 -1.09 -30.17 -27.96
N ARG A 9 -0.79 -30.26 -26.65
CA ARG A 9 -0.10 -29.27 -25.75
C ARG A 9 -0.83 -27.96 -25.42
N THR A 10 -0.73 -27.30 -24.26
CA THR A 10 -0.05 -27.45 -22.94
C THR A 10 -0.49 -26.26 -22.09
N GLY A 11 -0.54 -26.38 -20.76
CA GLY A 11 -0.52 -25.21 -19.88
C GLY A 11 -1.05 -25.48 -18.48
N ALA A 12 -0.17 -25.94 -17.60
CA ALA A 12 -0.42 -26.21 -16.18
C ALA A 12 -0.88 -24.95 -15.44
N ALA A 13 -1.94 -25.08 -14.64
CA ALA A 13 -2.29 -24.14 -13.58
C ALA A 13 -1.95 -24.83 -12.25
N ASP A 14 -0.75 -24.54 -11.75
CA ASP A 14 -0.28 -24.99 -10.47
C ASP A 14 -1.02 -24.30 -9.32
N ALA A 15 -1.39 -25.16 -8.36
CA ALA A 15 -2.11 -24.83 -7.15
C ALA A 15 -1.24 -24.04 -6.16
N TRP A 16 -1.87 -23.08 -5.47
CA TRP A 16 -1.39 -22.60 -4.17
C TRP A 16 -2.53 -22.70 -3.15
N HIS A 17 -2.38 -23.65 -2.24
CA HIS A 17 -3.24 -23.81 -1.07
C HIS A 17 -3.04 -22.68 -0.07
N THR A 18 -4.10 -21.96 0.28
CA THR A 18 -4.12 -21.10 1.48
C THR A 18 -4.83 -21.82 2.62
N ARG A 19 -4.05 -22.33 3.57
CA ARG A 19 -4.53 -22.85 4.85
C ARG A 19 -4.07 -21.86 5.93
N SER A 20 -5.01 -21.14 6.55
CA SER A 20 -4.98 -20.78 7.99
C SER A 20 -6.18 -19.90 8.36
N GLY A 21 -7.28 -20.56 8.71
CA GLY A 21 -8.37 -19.95 9.47
C GLY A 21 -8.19 -20.25 10.97
N ARG A 22 -8.21 -19.19 11.80
CA ARG A 22 -8.65 -19.12 13.22
C ARG A 22 -7.91 -18.02 13.99
N PHE A 23 -8.25 -16.75 13.78
CA PHE A 23 -7.78 -15.67 14.69
C PHE A 23 -8.82 -14.57 14.96
N ILE A 24 -10.08 -14.77 14.59
CA ILE A 24 -11.11 -13.72 14.66
C ILE A 24 -12.06 -14.00 15.82
N ARG A 25 -11.61 -13.79 17.06
CA ARG A 25 -12.50 -13.61 18.21
C ARG A 25 -11.83 -12.68 19.22
N ARG A 26 -11.83 -11.36 18.96
CA ARG A 26 -11.79 -10.23 19.95
C ARG A 26 -11.34 -8.92 19.28
N TRP A 27 -11.99 -8.53 18.18
CA TRP A 27 -11.68 -7.30 17.42
C TRP A 27 -12.89 -6.37 17.38
N ARG A 28 -13.34 -5.91 18.56
CA ARG A 28 -14.55 -5.09 18.70
C ARG A 28 -14.29 -3.92 19.65
N ARG A 29 -13.40 -2.98 19.30
CA ARG A 29 -13.44 -1.58 19.80
C ARG A 29 -12.40 -0.55 19.29
N SER A 30 -11.47 -0.87 18.40
CA SER A 30 -10.54 0.15 17.87
C SER A 30 -10.31 -0.11 16.39
N CYS A 31 -10.75 0.82 15.54
CA CYS A 31 -10.76 0.78 14.07
C CYS A 31 -11.35 -0.49 13.43
N GLY A 32 -12.65 -0.47 13.11
CA GLY A 32 -13.34 -1.60 12.47
C GLY A 32 -12.76 -1.97 11.10
N MET A 33 -12.53 -3.28 10.88
CA MET A 33 -12.23 -3.84 9.56
C MET A 33 -13.51 -3.82 8.72
N ALA A 34 -13.51 -3.01 7.68
CA ALA A 34 -14.30 -3.32 6.51
C ALA A 34 -13.54 -4.33 5.63
N THR A 35 -14.18 -4.89 4.62
CA THR A 35 -13.52 -5.73 3.60
C THR A 35 -12.37 -4.96 2.95
N ARG A 36 -11.50 -5.61 2.17
CA ARG A 36 -10.40 -4.95 1.42
C ARG A 36 -10.87 -3.66 0.70
N GLU A 37 -12.13 -3.62 0.26
CA GLU A 37 -12.79 -2.45 -0.33
C GLU A 37 -13.10 -1.34 0.69
N GLY A 38 -13.62 -1.64 1.87
CA GLY A 38 -13.86 -0.60 2.87
C GLY A 38 -12.61 -0.20 3.68
N GLU A 39 -11.57 -1.03 3.74
CA GLU A 39 -10.23 -0.59 4.15
C GLU A 39 -9.68 0.43 3.16
N GLN A 40 -9.86 0.21 1.85
CA GLN A 40 -9.49 1.18 0.81
C GLN A 40 -10.30 2.48 0.93
N SER A 41 -11.62 2.43 1.12
CA SER A 41 -12.41 3.66 1.30
C SER A 41 -12.06 4.44 2.57
N PHE A 42 -11.77 3.76 3.68
CA PHE A 42 -11.31 4.41 4.91
C PHE A 42 -9.90 4.99 4.76
N LEU A 43 -9.01 4.29 4.04
CA LEU A 43 -7.68 4.81 3.73
C LEU A 43 -7.74 6.00 2.79
N ALA A 44 -8.60 5.98 1.76
CA ALA A 44 -8.79 7.11 0.85
C ALA A 44 -9.29 8.37 1.57
N ASP A 45 -10.16 8.24 2.56
CA ASP A 45 -10.62 9.36 3.41
C ASP A 45 -9.50 9.95 4.29
N ARG A 46 -8.53 9.13 4.67
CA ARG A 46 -7.47 9.50 5.62
C ARG A 46 -6.13 9.77 4.98
N MET A 47 -5.90 9.33 3.76
CA MET A 47 -4.63 9.45 3.07
C MET A 47 -4.61 10.71 2.21
N PRO A 48 -3.57 11.55 2.32
CA PRO A 48 -3.47 12.76 1.49
C PRO A 48 -3.15 12.43 0.02
N LEU A 49 -2.66 11.21 -0.26
CA LEU A 49 -2.25 10.73 -1.56
C LEU A 49 -3.36 9.91 -2.23
N PRO A 50 -3.44 9.89 -3.58
CA PRO A 50 -4.50 9.20 -4.32
C PRO A 50 -4.34 7.66 -4.25
N VAL A 51 -4.76 7.05 -3.15
CA VAL A 51 -4.61 5.61 -2.90
C VAL A 51 -5.65 4.74 -3.57
N ASP A 52 -6.76 5.30 -4.07
CA ASP A 52 -7.77 4.55 -4.82
C ASP A 52 -7.23 3.95 -6.12
N ALA A 53 -6.25 4.63 -6.75
CA ALA A 53 -5.58 4.17 -7.96
C ALA A 53 -4.22 3.51 -7.67
N ALA A 54 -3.82 3.40 -6.39
CA ALA A 54 -2.48 2.97 -6.01
C ALA A 54 -2.33 1.46 -5.98
N GLN A 55 -1.12 0.98 -6.28
CA GLN A 55 -0.79 -0.43 -6.13
C GLN A 55 -0.44 -0.72 -4.67
N SER A 56 -1.27 -1.48 -3.96
CA SER A 56 -0.94 -1.94 -2.61
C SER A 56 0.20 -2.96 -2.64
N LEU A 57 1.23 -2.73 -1.83
CA LEU A 57 2.37 -3.63 -1.70
C LEU A 57 2.19 -4.58 -0.51
N SER A 58 2.86 -5.73 -0.58
CA SER A 58 3.02 -6.57 0.61
C SER A 58 3.84 -5.83 1.67
N TRP A 59 3.58 -6.13 2.94
CA TRP A 59 4.33 -5.52 4.04
C TRP A 59 5.84 -5.80 3.91
N ALA A 60 6.22 -7.03 3.53
CA ALA A 60 7.62 -7.41 3.35
C ALA A 60 8.33 -6.55 2.30
N LEU A 61 7.74 -6.41 1.10
CA LEU A 61 8.32 -5.62 0.02
C LEU A 61 8.36 -4.13 0.37
N GLY A 62 7.29 -3.59 0.96
CA GLY A 62 7.25 -2.20 1.37
C GLY A 62 8.28 -1.85 2.45
N SER A 63 8.48 -2.75 3.42
CA SER A 63 9.45 -2.60 4.49
C SER A 63 10.90 -2.67 3.97
N GLU A 64 11.19 -3.58 3.05
CA GLU A 64 12.50 -3.68 2.38
C GLU A 64 12.83 -2.38 1.64
N ILE A 65 11.90 -1.87 0.83
CA ILE A 65 12.09 -0.60 0.11
C ILE A 65 12.30 0.56 1.08
N ALA A 66 11.50 0.65 2.16
CA ALA A 66 11.61 1.72 3.14
C ALA A 66 12.94 1.70 3.93
N ALA A 67 13.60 0.54 4.02
CA ALA A 67 14.89 0.41 4.69
C ALA A 67 16.06 0.81 3.77
N GLU A 68 15.91 0.64 2.45
CA GLU A 68 17.00 0.82 1.48
C GLU A 68 16.93 2.15 0.71
N LYS A 69 15.74 2.71 0.54
CA LYS A 69 15.51 3.90 -0.30
C LYS A 69 15.47 5.18 0.51
N PRO A 70 15.93 6.31 -0.07
CA PRO A 70 15.86 7.60 0.61
C PRO A 70 14.42 8.05 0.80
N GLU A 71 14.17 8.70 1.95
CA GLU A 71 12.93 9.43 2.20
C GLU A 71 12.93 10.73 1.37
N CYS A 72 11.85 10.99 0.64
CA CYS A 72 11.67 12.20 -0.16
C CYS A 72 10.78 13.23 0.52
N ALA A 73 9.83 12.75 1.32
CA ALA A 73 8.89 13.58 2.03
C ALA A 73 8.31 12.81 3.20
N ARG A 74 8.02 13.54 4.28
CA ARG A 74 7.22 13.05 5.38
C ARG A 74 6.07 14.00 5.61
N LEU A 75 4.91 13.43 5.94
CA LEU A 75 3.73 14.18 6.30
C LEU A 75 3.20 13.66 7.62
N GLU A 76 2.77 14.58 8.47
CA GLU A 76 2.11 14.27 9.72
C GLU A 76 0.74 14.93 9.72
N HIS A 77 -0.28 14.21 10.20
CA HIS A 77 -1.61 14.77 10.33
C HIS A 77 -1.67 15.67 11.56
N ALA A 78 -2.25 16.86 11.44
CA ALA A 78 -2.32 17.87 12.50
C ALA A 78 -3.12 17.37 13.73
N ASP A 79 -4.24 16.69 13.48
CA ASP A 79 -5.16 16.26 14.55
C ASP A 79 -5.03 14.78 14.95
N TRP A 80 -4.29 13.98 14.17
CA TRP A 80 -4.24 12.52 14.34
C TRP A 80 -2.80 12.06 14.38
N SER A 81 -2.48 11.10 15.24
CA SER A 81 -1.14 10.51 15.33
C SER A 81 -0.83 9.55 14.17
N CYS A 82 -1.20 9.90 12.94
CA CYS A 82 -0.84 9.17 11.73
C CYS A 82 0.16 9.97 10.89
N SER A 83 1.01 9.24 10.17
CA SER A 83 2.02 9.81 9.31
C SER A 83 2.07 9.10 7.96
N VAL A 84 2.56 9.82 6.95
CA VAL A 84 2.91 9.29 5.64
C VAL A 84 4.39 9.56 5.40
N THR A 85 5.12 8.54 4.99
CA THR A 85 6.50 8.68 4.52
C THR A 85 6.57 8.26 3.06
N VAL A 86 7.21 9.05 2.22
CA VAL A 86 7.39 8.79 0.79
C VAL A 86 8.85 8.44 0.52
N PHE A 87 9.08 7.33 -0.18
CA PHE A 87 10.39 6.81 -0.54
C PHE A 87 10.57 6.76 -2.05
N GLU A 88 11.76 7.09 -2.55
CA GLU A 88 12.09 6.98 -3.98
C GLU A 88 12.41 5.52 -4.35
N ALA A 89 11.46 4.81 -4.97
CA ALA A 89 11.75 3.47 -5.49
C ALA A 89 12.46 3.52 -6.85
N THR A 90 11.95 4.36 -7.75
CA THR A 90 12.52 4.65 -9.07
C THR A 90 12.30 6.12 -9.43
N PRO A 91 12.91 6.65 -10.50
CA PRO A 91 12.71 8.04 -10.92
C PRO A 91 11.24 8.42 -11.17
N ASN A 92 10.38 7.45 -11.52
CA ASN A 92 8.97 7.70 -11.84
C ASN A 92 8.00 7.09 -10.81
N THR A 93 8.50 6.35 -9.82
CA THR A 93 7.69 5.60 -8.87
C THR A 93 8.16 5.84 -7.46
N VAL A 94 7.22 6.22 -6.60
CA VAL A 94 7.47 6.38 -5.17
C VAL A 94 6.65 5.37 -4.39
N ILE A 95 7.15 4.97 -3.22
CA ILE A 95 6.40 4.17 -2.26
C ILE A 95 5.97 5.07 -1.11
N ALA A 96 4.67 5.09 -0.83
CA ALA A 96 4.13 5.74 0.35
C ALA A 96 3.87 4.71 1.45
N ARG A 97 4.49 4.90 2.61
CA ARG A 97 4.19 4.20 3.86
C ARG A 97 3.20 5.05 4.66
N PHE A 98 2.00 4.54 4.86
CA PHE A 98 1.05 5.08 5.83
C PHE A 98 1.22 4.38 7.16
N ARG A 99 1.43 5.14 8.23
CA ARG A 99 1.52 4.64 9.60
C ARG A 99 0.40 5.20 10.46
N THR A 100 -0.36 4.30 11.07
CA THR A 100 -1.44 4.65 12.00
C THR A 100 -0.90 4.92 13.42
N ALA A 101 -1.71 5.56 14.27
CA ALA A 101 -1.40 5.81 15.68
C ALA A 101 -1.05 4.54 16.47
N VAL A 102 -1.63 3.39 16.10
CA VAL A 102 -1.35 2.09 16.73
C VAL A 102 -0.12 1.38 16.16
N GLY A 103 0.63 2.04 15.27
CA GLY A 103 1.86 1.50 14.67
C GLY A 103 1.63 0.52 13.53
N ARG A 104 0.40 0.36 13.01
CA ARG A 104 0.17 -0.41 11.79
C ARG A 104 0.66 0.37 10.59
N GLU A 105 1.30 -0.35 9.67
CA GLU A 105 1.86 0.21 8.45
C GLU A 105 1.19 -0.40 7.22
N SER A 106 1.02 0.42 6.19
CA SER A 106 0.55 -0.01 4.87
C SER A 106 1.37 0.71 3.80
N PHE A 107 1.63 0.01 2.70
CA PHE A 107 2.54 0.47 1.66
C PHE A 107 1.84 0.52 0.30
N PHE A 108 2.09 1.61 -0.43
CA PHE A 108 1.44 1.90 -1.70
C PHE A 108 2.47 2.38 -2.72
N GLY A 109 2.46 1.78 -3.92
CA GLY A 109 3.17 2.28 -5.08
C GLY A 109 2.35 3.34 -5.80
N LEU A 110 2.96 4.50 -6.03
CA LEU A 110 2.36 5.68 -6.64
C LEU A 110 3.26 6.24 -7.73
N ALA A 111 2.66 6.92 -8.72
CA ALA A 111 3.43 7.71 -9.66
C ALA A 111 4.03 8.92 -8.94
N ARG A 112 5.30 9.20 -9.22
CA ARG A 112 6.02 10.32 -8.58
C ARG A 112 5.32 11.66 -8.82
N ALA A 113 4.89 11.89 -10.06
CA ALA A 113 4.22 13.14 -10.46
C ALA A 113 2.93 13.42 -9.67
N ASP A 114 2.13 12.38 -9.39
CA ASP A 114 0.88 12.52 -8.63
C ASP A 114 1.17 12.92 -7.17
N VAL A 115 2.22 12.36 -6.58
CA VAL A 115 2.65 12.71 -5.22
C VAL A 115 3.21 14.13 -5.17
N GLU A 116 4.04 14.52 -6.13
CA GLU A 116 4.60 15.87 -6.20
C GLU A 116 3.50 16.95 -6.34
N ASP A 117 2.46 16.71 -7.15
CA ASP A 117 1.31 17.61 -7.28
C ASP A 117 0.54 17.76 -5.96
N VAL A 118 0.33 16.67 -5.22
CA VAL A 118 -0.31 16.73 -3.90
C VAL A 118 0.53 17.50 -2.90
N LEU A 119 1.84 17.21 -2.83
CA LEU A 119 2.75 17.89 -1.90
C LEU A 119 2.82 19.39 -2.17
N ALA A 120 2.81 19.80 -3.44
CA ALA A 120 2.80 21.20 -3.84
C ALA A 120 1.52 21.95 -3.41
N ARG A 121 0.40 21.24 -3.24
CA ARG A 121 -0.89 21.82 -2.86
C ARG A 121 -1.12 21.92 -1.35
N ALA A 122 -0.19 21.41 -0.54
CA ALA A 122 -0.30 21.31 0.92
C ALA A 122 -1.60 20.60 1.36
N PRO A 123 -1.61 19.27 1.50
CA PRO A 123 -2.83 18.52 1.77
C PRO A 123 -3.50 18.99 3.06
N GLY A 124 -4.81 19.27 3.01
CA GLY A 124 -5.56 19.77 4.16
C GLY A 124 -5.43 18.85 5.38
N GLY A 125 -5.08 19.42 6.53
CA GLY A 125 -4.85 18.67 7.78
C GLY A 125 -3.51 17.92 7.83
N TRP A 126 -2.72 17.93 6.76
CA TRP A 126 -1.43 17.26 6.67
C TRP A 126 -0.30 18.28 6.52
N GLN A 127 0.70 18.18 7.38
CA GLN A 127 1.86 19.06 7.37
C GLN A 127 3.05 18.30 6.81
N VAL A 128 3.66 18.84 5.76
CA VAL A 128 4.93 18.31 5.24
C VAL A 128 6.02 18.64 6.25
N THR A 129 6.57 17.61 6.87
CA THR A 129 7.78 17.71 7.67
C THR A 129 8.92 17.35 6.72
N ASP A 130 9.81 18.31 6.46
CA ASP A 130 10.96 18.10 5.58
C ASP A 130 11.69 16.83 6.02
N ALA A 131 11.88 15.90 5.09
CA ALA A 131 12.73 14.75 5.33
C ALA A 131 14.16 15.31 5.27
N GLU A 132 14.86 15.36 6.40
CA GLU A 132 16.23 15.88 6.45
C GLU A 132 17.06 15.21 5.35
N ARG A 133 17.50 16.03 4.40
CA ARG A 133 18.13 15.62 3.14
C ARG A 133 19.59 15.22 3.31
#